data_AF-A0A6L9QES6-F1
#
_entry.id   AF-A0A6L9QES6-F1
#
_cell.length_a   1.000
_cell.length_b   1.000
_cell.length_c   1.000
_cell.angle_alpha   90.00
_cell.angle_beta   90.00
_cell.angle_gamma   90.00
#
_symmetry.space_group_name_H-M   'P 1'
#
loop_
_entity.id
_entity.type
_entity.pdbx_description
1 polymer ?
#
loop_
_entity_poly.entity_id
_entity_poly.type
_entity_poly.pdbx_seq_one_letter_code
_entity_poly.pdbx_strand_id
1 'polypeptide(L)'
;MSRVTAEGTTERVLRLLALLQRRSSWTAAEIAEQLQVTDRSVRRDVERLRALGYPVHAAAGVGGGYRLGAGTRLPPLLLDDEEAIATAVSLRLASGGTVAGTGEAALRAL
;
A
#
# COMPACT_ATOMS: atom_id res chain seq x y z
N MET A 1 -16.99 28.58 7.39
CA MET A 1 -16.77 27.78 8.63
C MET A 1 -17.14 26.33 8.32
N SER A 2 -16.25 25.58 7.65
CA SER A 2 -16.54 24.21 7.21
C SER A 2 -16.23 23.22 8.32
N ARG A 3 -17.25 22.42 8.62
CA ARG A 3 -17.30 21.38 9.64
C ARG A 3 -16.12 20.42 9.51
N VAL A 4 -15.26 20.38 10.52
CA VAL A 4 -14.37 19.25 10.80
C VAL A 4 -15.30 18.06 11.12
N THR A 5 -15.64 17.26 10.13
CA THR A 5 -16.27 15.95 10.38
C THR A 5 -15.28 15.17 11.25
N ALA A 6 -15.72 14.78 12.44
CA ALA A 6 -15.04 13.80 13.26
C ALA A 6 -15.15 12.43 12.58
N GLU A 7 -14.54 12.30 11.42
CA GLU A 7 -14.28 11.02 10.79
C GLU A 7 -13.49 10.19 11.81
N GLY A 8 -13.96 8.97 12.08
CA GLY A 8 -13.37 8.12 13.10
C GLY A 8 -11.88 7.95 12.83
N THR A 9 -11.04 7.87 13.88
CA THR A 9 -9.59 7.70 13.68
C THR A 9 -9.27 6.52 12.77
N THR A 10 -10.03 5.43 12.89
CA THR A 10 -9.92 4.24 12.01
C THR A 10 -10.24 4.56 10.55
N GLU A 11 -11.35 5.25 10.30
CA GLU A 11 -11.77 5.62 8.94
C GLU A 11 -10.71 6.50 8.25
N ARG A 12 -10.19 7.51 8.94
CA ARG A 12 -9.12 8.36 8.39
C ARG A 12 -7.82 7.59 8.12
N VAL A 13 -7.45 6.65 8.99
CA VAL A 13 -6.28 5.78 8.78
C VAL A 13 -6.46 4.87 7.56
N LEU A 14 -7.67 4.32 7.36
CA LEU A 14 -7.97 3.51 6.17
C LEU A 14 -8.00 4.34 4.89
N ARG A 15 -8.52 5.58 4.94
CA ARG A 15 -8.46 6.51 3.80
C ARG A 15 -7.02 6.90 3.46
N LEU A 16 -6.16 7.13 4.45
CA LEU A 16 -4.73 7.35 4.24
C LEU A 16 -4.09 6.14 3.54
N LEU A 17 -4.40 4.92 3.97
CA LEU A 17 -3.89 3.71 3.33
C LEU A 17 -4.34 3.62 1.86
N ALA A 18 -5.62 3.82 1.58
CA ALA A 18 -6.15 3.81 0.21
C ALA A 18 -5.45 4.88 -0.67
N LEU A 19 -5.19 6.06 -0.11
CA LEU A 19 -4.50 7.14 -0.81
C LEU A 19 -3.05 6.76 -1.16
N LEU A 20 -2.32 6.16 -0.23
CA LEU A 20 -0.94 5.70 -0.46
C LEU A 20 -0.84 4.53 -1.45
N GLN A 21 -1.92 3.77 -1.68
CA GLN A 21 -1.96 2.69 -2.68
C GLN A 21 -2.18 3.20 -4.12
N ARG A 22 -2.79 4.38 -4.31
CA ARG A 22 -3.13 4.91 -5.65
C ARG A 22 -1.92 5.33 -6.48
N ARG A 23 -0.83 5.79 -5.83
CA ARG A 23 0.42 6.20 -6.50
C ARG A 23 1.61 6.05 -5.57
N SER A 24 2.79 6.00 -6.16
CA SER A 24 4.05 5.60 -5.51
C SER A 24 4.63 6.59 -4.49
N SER A 25 4.16 7.84 -4.44
CA SER A 25 4.62 8.85 -3.46
C SER A 25 3.61 9.99 -3.26
N TRP A 26 3.61 10.57 -2.07
CA TRP A 26 2.77 11.72 -1.68
C TRP A 26 3.50 12.61 -0.69
N THR A 27 3.52 13.92 -0.88
CA THR A 27 4.01 14.84 0.15
C THR A 27 3.06 14.90 1.35
N ALA A 28 3.55 15.30 2.53
CA ALA A 28 2.70 15.49 3.70
C ALA A 28 1.56 16.50 3.44
N ALA A 29 1.88 17.59 2.72
CA ALA A 29 0.94 18.64 2.36
C ALA A 29 -0.19 18.14 1.43
N GLU A 30 0.13 17.35 0.41
CA GLU A 30 -0.90 16.78 -0.48
C GLU A 30 -1.82 15.82 0.29
N ILE A 31 -1.29 15.01 1.20
CA ILE A 31 -2.11 14.12 2.03
C ILE A 31 -3.00 14.95 2.96
N ALA A 32 -2.44 15.97 3.59
CA ALA A 32 -3.16 16.87 4.48
C ALA A 32 -4.33 17.57 3.76
N GLU A 33 -4.09 18.05 2.54
CA GLU A 33 -5.12 18.65 1.69
C GLU A 33 -6.20 17.62 1.29
N GLN A 34 -5.82 16.45 0.79
CA GLN A 34 -6.77 15.43 0.35
C GLN A 34 -7.64 14.87 1.49
N LEU A 35 -7.06 14.71 2.68
CA LEU A 35 -7.77 14.23 3.86
C LEU A 35 -8.37 15.35 4.72
N GLN A 36 -8.18 16.63 4.33
CA GLN A 36 -8.65 17.82 5.06
C GLN A 36 -8.18 17.82 6.53
N VAL A 37 -6.91 17.49 6.76
CA VAL A 37 -6.27 17.46 8.09
C VAL A 37 -4.95 18.22 8.11
N THR A 38 -4.29 18.26 9.26
CA THR A 38 -2.96 18.88 9.40
C THR A 38 -1.84 17.87 9.14
N ASP A 39 -0.65 18.36 8.77
CA ASP A 39 0.57 17.54 8.68
C ASP A 39 0.86 16.74 9.96
N ARG A 40 0.52 17.30 11.12
CA ARG A 40 0.64 16.62 12.42
C ARG A 40 -0.28 15.40 12.49
N SER A 41 -1.51 15.52 11.99
CA SER A 41 -2.45 14.39 11.90
C SER A 41 -1.96 13.35 10.92
N VAL A 42 -1.45 13.76 9.76
CA VAL A 42 -0.87 12.84 8.76
C VAL A 42 0.26 12.03 9.38
N ARG A 43 1.22 12.67 10.06
CA ARG A 43 2.31 11.96 10.76
C ARG A 43 1.78 10.94 11.75
N ARG A 44 0.78 11.31 12.55
CA ARG A 44 0.18 10.43 13.55
C ARG A 44 -0.58 9.25 12.93
N ASP A 45 -1.24 9.45 11.81
CA ASP A 45 -1.96 8.39 11.09
C ASP A 45 -0.98 7.44 10.36
N VAL A 46 0.13 7.97 9.83
CA VAL A 46 1.25 7.16 9.29
C VAL A 46 1.86 6.27 10.38
N GLU A 47 2.10 6.81 11.58
CA GLU A 47 2.60 6.03 12.71
C GLU A 47 1.63 4.89 13.09
N ARG A 48 0.32 5.13 13.03
CA ARG A 48 -0.69 4.07 13.24
C ARG A 48 -0.63 3.00 12.16
N LEU A 49 -0.51 3.36 10.89
CA LEU A 49 -0.33 2.38 9.81
C LEU A 49 0.92 1.52 10.01
N ARG A 50 2.03 2.14 10.42
CA ARG A 50 3.27 1.41 10.76
C ARG A 50 3.07 0.44 11.92
N ALA A 51 2.36 0.87 12.97
CA ALA A 51 2.03 0.00 14.11
C ALA A 51 1.13 -1.18 13.71
N LEU A 52 0.31 -1.03 12.66
CA LEU A 52 -0.50 -2.09 12.07
C LEU A 52 0.29 -2.99 11.08
N GLY A 53 1.59 -2.76 10.91
CA GLY A 53 2.45 -3.57 10.04
C GLY A 53 2.50 -3.13 8.58
N TYR A 54 1.88 -2.01 8.20
CA TYR A 54 2.00 -1.47 6.85
C TYR A 54 3.35 -0.75 6.66
N PRO A 55 4.16 -1.11 5.65
CA PRO A 55 5.49 -0.54 5.45
C PRO A 55 5.40 0.86 4.82
N VAL A 56 5.13 1.89 5.61
CA VAL A 56 5.11 3.28 5.12
C VAL A 56 6.49 3.92 5.27
N HIS A 57 7.16 4.24 4.17
CA HIS A 57 8.46 4.91 4.16
C HIS A 57 8.29 6.43 4.01
N ALA A 58 9.14 7.19 4.69
CA ALA A 58 9.26 8.63 4.49
C ALA A 58 10.55 8.93 3.72
N ALA A 59 10.47 9.69 2.64
CA ALA A 59 11.63 10.21 1.93
C ALA A 59 11.98 11.60 2.50
N ALA A 60 13.24 11.80 2.90
CA ALA A 60 13.75 13.10 3.33
C ALA A 60 14.14 13.97 2.12
N GLY A 61 14.01 15.30 2.25
CA GLY A 61 14.38 16.27 1.22
C GLY A 61 13.29 17.30 0.91
N VAL A 62 13.60 18.26 0.03
CA VAL A 62 12.62 19.24 -0.49
C VAL A 62 11.65 18.50 -1.41
N GLY A 63 10.37 18.47 -1.06
CA GLY A 63 9.38 17.58 -1.70
C GLY A 63 9.33 16.16 -1.12
N GLY A 64 9.98 15.93 0.02
CA GLY A 64 9.92 14.67 0.75
C GLY A 64 8.49 14.28 1.14
N GLY A 65 8.21 12.98 1.10
CA GLY A 65 6.85 12.46 1.20
C GLY A 65 6.76 11.04 1.74
N TYR A 66 5.55 10.54 1.83
CA TYR A 66 5.22 9.19 2.23
C TYR A 66 4.97 8.31 1.01
N ARG A 67 5.43 7.07 1.12
CA ARG A 67 5.12 6.01 0.16
C ARG A 67 4.80 4.72 0.88
N LEU A 68 3.86 3.97 0.34
CA LEU A 68 3.69 2.58 0.74
C LEU A 68 4.81 1.75 0.07
N GLY A 69 5.60 1.07 0.88
CA GLY A 69 6.55 0.06 0.40
C GLY A 69 5.81 -1.13 -0.20
N ALA A 70 6.48 -1.89 -1.05
CA ALA A 70 5.97 -3.20 -1.43
C ALA A 70 5.79 -4.02 -0.15
N GLY A 71 4.55 -4.40 0.15
CA GLY A 71 4.26 -5.27 1.29
C GLY A 71 5.12 -6.52 1.18
N THR A 72 5.71 -6.97 2.28
CA THR A 72 6.41 -8.27 2.34
C THR A 72 5.42 -9.45 2.26
N ARG A 73 4.13 -9.16 2.21
CA ARG A 73 3.04 -10.12 2.13
C ARG A 73 1.94 -9.56 1.21
N LEU A 74 1.45 -10.42 0.32
CA LEU A 74 0.28 -10.16 -0.51
C LEU A 74 -0.95 -10.02 0.42
N PRO A 75 -1.79 -8.98 0.28
CA PRO A 75 -3.07 -8.95 0.99
C PRO A 75 -3.91 -10.18 0.63
N PRO A 76 -4.92 -10.56 1.44
CA PRO A 76 -5.79 -11.69 1.13
C PRO A 76 -6.39 -11.54 -0.27
N LEU A 77 -6.07 -12.47 -1.16
CA LEU A 77 -6.68 -12.55 -2.48
C LEU A 77 -7.95 -13.38 -2.36
N LEU A 78 -9.08 -12.77 -2.71
CA LEU A 78 -10.32 -13.50 -2.94
C LEU A 78 -10.28 -13.96 -4.39
N LEU A 79 -9.85 -15.20 -4.59
CA LEU A 79 -9.87 -15.87 -5.89
C LEU A 79 -10.97 -16.92 -5.84
N ASP A 80 -11.73 -17.04 -6.92
CA ASP A 80 -12.55 -18.23 -7.15
C ASP A 80 -11.71 -19.43 -7.63
N ASP A 81 -12.34 -20.58 -7.79
CA ASP A 81 -11.65 -21.82 -8.18
C ASP A 81 -10.96 -21.69 -9.55
N GLU A 82 -11.59 -21.03 -10.52
CA GLU A 82 -11.02 -20.84 -11.86
C GLU A 82 -9.85 -19.87 -11.83
N GLU A 83 -9.98 -18.76 -11.09
CA GLU A 83 -8.94 -17.75 -10.89
C GLU A 83 -7.73 -18.31 -10.15
N ALA A 84 -7.94 -19.19 -9.16
CA ALA A 84 -6.88 -19.88 -8.43
C ALA A 84 -6.10 -20.82 -9.34
N ILE A 85 -6.80 -21.61 -10.16
CA ILE A 85 -6.18 -22.51 -11.15
C ILE A 85 -5.40 -21.71 -12.19
N ALA A 86 -6.00 -20.65 -12.74
CA ALA A 86 -5.35 -19.79 -13.73
C ALA A 86 -4.06 -19.17 -13.19
N THR A 87 -4.08 -18.74 -11.92
CA THR A 87 -2.90 -18.20 -11.24
C THR A 87 -1.82 -19.26 -11.07
N ALA A 88 -2.15 -20.46 -10.57
CA ALA A 88 -1.20 -21.55 -10.39
C ALA A 88 -0.55 -22.01 -11.70
N VAL A 89 -1.33 -22.13 -12.77
CA VAL A 89 -0.83 -22.49 -14.12
C VAL A 89 0.10 -21.40 -14.64
N SER A 90 -0.29 -20.12 -14.50
CA SER A 90 0.52 -18.99 -14.92
C SER A 90 1.87 -18.93 -14.19
N LEU A 91 1.87 -19.18 -12.88
CA LEU A 91 3.10 -19.27 -12.08
C LEU A 91 3.98 -20.45 -12.54
N ARG A 92 3.39 -21.62 -12.83
CA ARG A 92 4.13 -22.79 -13.34
C ARG A 92 4.75 -22.51 -14.71
N LEU A 93 4.03 -21.85 -15.61
CA LEU A 93 4.57 -21.46 -16.92
C LEU A 93 5.69 -20.42 -16.78
N ALA A 94 5.52 -19.43 -15.89
CA ALA A 94 6.54 -18.43 -15.59
C ALA A 94 7.79 -19.05 -14.95
N SER A 95 7.65 -20.14 -14.19
CA SER A 95 8.78 -20.88 -13.60
C SER A 95 9.70 -21.53 -14.65
N GLY A 96 9.16 -21.88 -15.83
CA GLY A 96 9.91 -22.46 -16.94
C GLY A 96 10.38 -21.45 -18.00
N GLY A 97 10.09 -20.16 -17.81
CA GLY A 97 10.37 -19.10 -18.79
C GLY A 97 11.77 -18.49 -18.68
N THR A 98 12.23 -17.86 -19.77
CA THR A 98 13.57 -17.25 -19.93
C THR A 98 13.73 -15.87 -19.29
N VAL A 99 12.72 -15.35 -18.60
CA VAL A 99 12.79 -14.05 -17.92
C VAL A 99 13.59 -14.20 -16.64
N ALA A 100 14.78 -13.59 -16.60
CA ALA A 100 15.71 -13.68 -15.48
C ALA A 100 15.05 -13.17 -14.18
N GLY A 101 15.05 -14.02 -13.15
CA GLY A 101 14.56 -13.68 -11.79
C GLY A 101 13.09 -13.99 -11.51
N THR A 102 12.23 -14.16 -12.52
CA THR A 102 10.82 -14.54 -12.32
C THR A 102 10.63 -16.03 -12.03
N GLY A 103 11.52 -16.89 -12.52
CA GLY A 103 11.34 -18.34 -12.37
C GLY A 103 11.45 -18.82 -10.92
N GLU A 104 12.43 -18.28 -10.18
CA GLU A 104 12.67 -18.60 -8.77
C GLU A 104 11.59 -18.01 -7.85
N ALA A 105 11.09 -16.81 -8.18
CA ALA A 105 9.97 -16.20 -7.46
C ALA A 105 8.66 -16.97 -7.68
N ALA A 106 8.40 -17.44 -8.91
CA ALA A 106 7.23 -18.25 -9.23
C ALA A 106 7.27 -19.63 -8.55
N LEU A 107 8.45 -20.27 -8.46
CA LEU A 107 8.62 -21.52 -7.71
C LEU A 107 8.32 -21.38 -6.22
N ARG A 108 8.68 -20.24 -5.59
CA ARG A 108 8.38 -19.97 -4.18
C ARG A 108 6.89 -19.72 -3.90
N ALA A 109 6.11 -19.43 -4.94
CA ALA A 109 4.69 -19.10 -4.82
C ALA A 109 3.76 -20.31 -5.05
N LEU A 110 4.28 -21.41 -5.61
CA LEU A 110 3.60 -22.71 -5.73
C LEU A 110 3.74 -23.50 -4.41
#